data_AF-A0A2G1ZSZ0-F1
#
_entry.id   AF-A0A2G1ZSZ0-F1
#
_cell.length_a   1.000
_cell.length_b   1.000
_cell.length_c   1.000
_cell.angle_alpha   90.00
_cell.angle_beta   90.00
_cell.angle_gamma   90.00
#
_symmetry.space_group_name_H-M   'P 1'
#
loop_
_entity.id
_entity.type
_entity.pdbx_description
1 polymer ?
#
loop_
_entity_poly.entity_id
_entity_poly.type
_entity_poly.pdbx_seq_one_letter_code
_entity_poly.pdbx_strand_id
1 'polypeptide(L)'
;MFTATTRSRKLFILAIASAAAASTLTGCSSKRDRLAEFRENPTPDLVTMNMRADDVKNLNALIKDESKRMLYRDWIYLWHMNRPTRLTPEPSAW
;
A
#
# COMPACT_ATOMS: atom_id res chain seq x y z
N MET A 1 22.29 -27.33 -29.31
CA MET A 1 22.79 -27.03 -27.95
C MET A 1 23.17 -25.55 -27.93
N PHE A 2 22.27 -24.66 -27.50
CA PHE A 2 22.51 -23.21 -27.58
C PHE A 2 23.36 -22.75 -26.38
N THR A 3 24.63 -22.41 -26.63
CA THR A 3 25.51 -21.77 -25.65
C THR A 3 25.10 -20.30 -25.50
N ALA A 4 24.09 -20.05 -24.67
CA ALA A 4 23.68 -18.71 -24.29
C ALA A 4 24.86 -18.01 -23.61
N THR A 5 25.49 -17.07 -24.32
CA THR A 5 26.54 -16.20 -23.81
C THR A 5 26.07 -15.52 -22.52
N THR A 6 26.94 -15.37 -21.54
CA THR A 6 26.61 -14.82 -20.20
C THR A 6 25.85 -13.49 -20.23
N ARG A 7 26.01 -12.71 -21.31
CA ARG A 7 25.30 -11.46 -21.58
C ARG A 7 23.80 -11.66 -21.86
N SER A 8 23.43 -12.70 -22.61
CA SER A 8 22.03 -13.05 -22.90
C SER A 8 21.26 -13.51 -21.67
N ARG A 9 21.90 -14.27 -20.76
CA ARG A 9 21.32 -14.67 -19.47
C ARG A 9 21.01 -13.46 -18.58
N LYS A 10 21.92 -12.47 -18.52
CA LYS A 10 21.71 -11.24 -17.73
C LYS A 10 20.53 -10.42 -18.24
N LEU A 11 20.40 -10.27 -19.56
CA LEU A 11 19.28 -9.55 -20.17
C LEU A 11 17.94 -10.25 -19.91
N PHE A 12 17.93 -11.59 -19.95
CA PHE A 12 16.72 -12.37 -19.66
C PHE A 12 16.26 -12.21 -18.20
N ILE A 13 17.19 -12.25 -17.25
CA ILE A 13 16.90 -12.03 -15.83
C ILE A 13 16.34 -10.63 -15.59
N LEU A 14 16.91 -9.61 -16.25
CA LEU A 14 16.49 -8.22 -16.10
C LEU A 14 15.08 -7.98 -16.66
N ALA A 15 14.74 -8.64 -17.78
CA ALA A 15 13.40 -8.60 -18.37
C ALA A 15 12.33 -9.27 -17.49
N ILE A 16 12.66 -10.40 -16.84
CA ILE A 16 11.75 -11.06 -15.91
C ILE A 16 11.56 -10.21 -14.64
N ALA A 17 12.64 -9.62 -14.12
CA ALA A 17 12.58 -8.76 -12.95
C ALA A 17 11.73 -7.50 -13.18
N SER A 18 11.83 -6.87 -14.37
CA SER A 18 11.03 -5.69 -14.69
C SER A 18 9.55 -6.02 -14.91
N ALA A 19 9.23 -7.16 -15.54
CA ALA A 19 7.86 -7.62 -15.70
C ALA A 19 7.20 -7.96 -14.36
N ALA A 20 7.94 -8.61 -13.44
CA ALA A 20 7.46 -8.91 -12.10
C ALA A 20 7.26 -7.64 -11.25
N ALA A 21 8.12 -6.63 -11.39
CA ALA A 21 7.94 -5.35 -10.72
C ALA A 21 6.69 -4.62 -11.24
N ALA A 22 6.48 -4.60 -12.56
CA ALA A 22 5.33 -3.95 -13.18
C ALA A 22 3.98 -4.58 -12.77
N SER A 23 3.92 -5.91 -12.61
CA SER A 23 2.68 -6.60 -12.20
C SER A 23 2.29 -6.33 -10.75
N THR A 24 3.23 -5.99 -9.87
CA THR A 24 2.91 -5.56 -8.49
C THR A 24 2.33 -4.14 -8.42
N LEU A 25 2.61 -3.31 -9.43
CA LEU A 25 2.13 -1.93 -9.50
C LEU A 25 0.74 -1.83 -10.15
N THR A 26 0.41 -2.72 -11.09
CA THR A 26 -0.92 -2.81 -11.69
C THR A 26 -1.86 -3.64 -10.82
N GLY A 27 -2.34 -3.03 -9.73
CA GLY A 27 -3.42 -3.59 -8.92
C GLY A 27 -4.72 -3.65 -9.74
N CYS A 28 -5.06 -4.83 -10.27
CA CYS A 28 -6.35 -5.07 -10.90
C CYS A 28 -7.45 -5.02 -9.83
N SER A 29 -7.99 -3.82 -9.59
CA SER A 29 -9.08 -3.60 -8.64
C SER A 29 -10.40 -4.08 -9.24
N SER A 30 -10.69 -5.37 -9.06
CA SER A 30 -11.98 -5.98 -9.40
C SER A 30 -13.10 -5.65 -8.38
N LYS A 31 -12.88 -4.74 -7.43
CA LYS A 31 -13.91 -4.37 -6.43
C LYS A 31 -14.79 -3.23 -6.94
N ARG A 32 -15.66 -3.51 -7.92
CA ARG A 32 -16.76 -2.62 -8.32
C ARG A 32 -18.12 -2.99 -7.72
N ASP A 33 -18.15 -3.90 -6.75
CA ASP A 33 -19.41 -4.43 -6.18
C ASP A 33 -19.78 -3.89 -4.79
N ARG A 34 -19.13 -2.82 -4.34
CA ARG A 34 -19.41 -2.26 -3.00
C ARG A 34 -20.87 -1.78 -2.86
N LEU A 35 -21.56 -1.46 -3.97
CA LEU A 35 -22.97 -1.04 -3.95
C LEU A 35 -23.96 -2.21 -4.01
N ALA A 36 -23.56 -3.37 -4.53
CA ALA A 36 -24.44 -4.56 -4.57
C ALA A 36 -24.63 -5.15 -3.18
N GLU A 37 -23.54 -5.20 -2.39
CA GLU A 37 -23.54 -5.72 -1.01
C GLU A 37 -24.54 -4.99 -0.08
N PHE A 38 -24.76 -3.68 -0.26
CA PHE A 38 -25.72 -2.92 0.55
C PHE A 38 -27.19 -3.05 0.10
N ARG A 39 -27.44 -3.50 -1.14
CA ARG A 39 -28.81 -3.70 -1.63
C ARG A 39 -29.43 -4.99 -1.10
N GLU A 40 -28.61 -5.98 -0.76
CA GLU A 40 -29.07 -7.31 -0.37
C GLU A 40 -29.27 -7.47 1.15
N ASN A 41 -28.59 -6.66 1.98
CA ASN A 41 -28.75 -6.75 3.44
C ASN A 41 -28.82 -5.36 4.14
N PRO A 42 -30.03 -4.83 4.41
CA PRO A 42 -30.21 -3.55 5.10
C PRO A 42 -29.82 -3.59 6.58
N THR A 43 -29.67 -4.78 7.18
CA THR A 43 -29.28 -5.00 8.58
C THR A 43 -28.13 -6.00 8.66
N PRO A 44 -26.88 -5.57 8.40
CA PRO A 44 -25.74 -6.47 8.42
C PRO A 44 -25.48 -7.02 9.82
N ASP A 45 -25.06 -8.28 9.89
CA ASP A 45 -24.70 -8.94 11.14
C ASP A 45 -23.54 -8.20 11.82
N LEU A 46 -23.70 -7.96 13.12
CA LEU A 46 -22.67 -7.35 13.94
C LEU A 46 -21.69 -8.43 14.41
N VAL A 47 -20.39 -8.18 14.24
CA VAL A 47 -19.33 -9.08 14.72
C VAL A 47 -19.07 -8.85 16.20
N THR A 48 -19.24 -7.61 16.66
CA THR A 48 -19.18 -7.22 18.07
C THR A 48 -20.51 -6.58 18.48
N MET A 49 -20.70 -6.25 19.74
CA MET A 49 -21.93 -5.62 20.22
C MET A 49 -22.28 -4.28 19.51
N ASN A 50 -21.31 -3.67 18.83
CA ASN A 50 -21.45 -2.35 18.19
C ASN A 50 -20.82 -2.21 16.80
N MET A 51 -20.08 -3.18 16.27
CA MET A 51 -19.35 -3.04 14.99
C MET A 51 -19.78 -4.08 13.97
N ARG A 52 -19.96 -3.61 12.73
CA ARG A 52 -20.12 -4.47 11.55
C ARG A 52 -18.75 -4.96 11.09
N ALA A 53 -18.72 -6.08 10.37
CA ALA A 53 -17.47 -6.60 9.79
C ALA A 53 -16.75 -5.56 8.91
N ASP A 54 -17.49 -4.71 8.20
CA ASP A 54 -16.91 -3.70 7.32
C ASP A 54 -16.35 -2.49 8.06
N ASP A 55 -16.89 -2.15 9.23
CA ASP A 55 -16.34 -1.11 10.08
C ASP A 55 -14.95 -1.51 10.56
N VAL A 56 -14.77 -2.79 10.92
CA VAL A 56 -13.47 -3.38 11.29
C VAL A 56 -12.49 -3.34 10.11
N LYS A 57 -12.95 -3.72 8.90
CA LYS A 57 -12.10 -3.64 7.69
C LYS A 57 -11.70 -2.20 7.38
N ASN A 58 -12.64 -1.25 7.52
CA ASN A 58 -12.40 0.15 7.26
C ASN A 58 -11.41 0.75 8.28
N LEU A 59 -11.58 0.41 9.55
CA LEU A 59 -10.67 0.81 10.63
C LEU A 59 -9.26 0.25 10.39
N ASN A 60 -9.13 -1.02 10.02
CA ASN A 60 -7.83 -1.58 9.64
C ASN A 60 -7.21 -0.90 8.41
N ALA A 61 -8.02 -0.53 7.42
CA ALA A 61 -7.55 0.20 6.25
C ALA A 61 -7.03 1.60 6.62
N LEU A 62 -7.76 2.31 7.49
CA LEU A 62 -7.39 3.62 8.03
C LEU A 62 -6.07 3.53 8.81
N ILE A 63 -5.97 2.61 9.78
CA ILE A 63 -4.75 2.40 10.56
C ILE A 63 -3.57 2.13 9.63
N LYS A 64 -3.75 1.29 8.61
CA LYS A 64 -2.69 0.96 7.66
C LYS A 64 -2.28 2.16 6.79
N ASP A 65 -3.22 3.00 6.38
CA ASP A 65 -2.92 4.22 5.61
C ASP A 65 -2.13 5.22 6.45
N GLU A 66 -2.63 5.51 7.66
CA GLU A 66 -1.99 6.42 8.60
C GLU A 66 -0.59 5.94 8.99
N SER A 67 -0.45 4.66 9.33
CA SER A 67 0.84 4.07 9.70
C SER A 67 1.85 4.17 8.55
N LYS A 68 1.42 3.98 7.30
CA LYS A 68 2.30 4.14 6.13
C LYS A 68 2.74 5.58 5.93
N ARG A 69 1.84 6.55 6.14
CA ARG A 69 2.17 7.98 6.04
C ARG A 69 3.16 8.39 7.13
N MET A 70 2.98 7.89 8.35
CA MET A 70 3.93 8.07 9.45
C MET A 70 5.29 7.45 9.13
N LEU A 71 5.34 6.18 8.70
CA LEU A 71 6.59 5.52 8.32
C LEU A 71 7.33 6.23 7.20
N TYR A 72 6.62 6.71 6.19
CA TYR A 72 7.23 7.48 5.10
C TYR A 72 7.82 8.80 5.60
N ARG A 73 7.12 9.50 6.48
CA ARG A 73 7.61 10.72 7.12
C ARG A 73 8.84 10.45 7.98
N ASP A 74 8.82 9.40 8.79
CA ASP A 74 9.96 9.01 9.63
C ASP A 74 11.17 8.60 8.79
N TRP A 75 10.96 7.95 7.65
CA TRP A 75 12.02 7.61 6.69
C TRP A 75 12.69 8.87 6.11
N ILE A 76 11.90 9.90 5.79
CA ILE A 76 12.42 11.19 5.32
C ILE A 76 13.25 11.87 6.41
N TYR A 77 12.78 11.84 7.66
CA TYR A 77 13.53 12.39 8.79
C TYR A 77 14.83 11.64 9.05
N LEU A 78 14.79 10.31 8.98
CA LEU A 78 15.97 9.46 9.16
C LEU A 78 17.07 9.84 8.16
N TRP A 79 16.72 10.07 6.89
CA TRP A 79 17.67 10.48 5.85
C TRP A 79 17.94 11.99 5.79
N HIS A 80 17.42 12.77 6.74
CA HIS A 80 17.58 14.24 6.76
C HIS A 80 17.20 14.90 5.42
N MET A 81 16.28 14.29 4.66
CA MET A 81 15.87 14.80 3.35
C MET A 81 14.99 16.04 3.49
N ASN A 82 14.37 16.24 4.66
CA ASN A 82 13.59 17.42 4.98
C ASN A 82 14.35 18.26 6.02
N ARG A 83 14.62 19.53 5.70
CA ARG A 83 15.19 20.48 6.68
C ARG A 83 14.05 21.03 7.53
N PRO A 84 14.06 20.82 8.85
CA PRO A 84 13.02 21.40 9.70
C PRO A 84 13.07 22.92 9.58
N THR A 85 11.97 23.52 9.15
CA THR A 85 11.80 24.98 9.13
C THR A 85 10.85 25.36 10.25
N ARG A 86 10.92 26.58 10.76
CA ARG A 86 10.03 27.08 11.83
C ARG A 86 8.54 27.14 11.43
N LEU A 87 8.21 26.82 10.18
CA LEU A 87 6.86 26.83 9.63
C LEU A 87 6.21 25.43 9.60
N THR A 88 6.94 24.38 9.98
CA THR A 88 6.31 23.05 10.10
C THR A 88 5.47 23.00 11.38
N PRO A 89 4.20 22.55 11.30
CA PRO A 89 3.31 22.46 12.47
C PRO A 89 3.78 21.38 13.48
N GLU A 90 4.68 20.50 13.04
CA GLU A 90 5.24 19.43 13.85
C GLU A 90 6.49 19.92 14.58
N PRO A 91 6.66 19.60 15.88
CA PRO A 91 7.85 19.97 16.63
C PRO A 91 9.04 19.24 16.01
N SER A 92 10.00 20.01 15.49
CA SER A 92 11.28 19.48 15.04
C SER A 92 12.26 19.46 16.20
N ALA A 93 13.03 18.38 16.33
CA ALA A 93 14.10 18.29 17.31
C ALA A 93 15.22 19.27 16.93
N TRP A 94 15.14 20.48 17.47
CA TRP A 94 16.26 21.39 17.66
C TRP A 94 16.40 21.63 19.16
#